data_AF-A0A9E4W2Z4-F1
#
_entry.id   AF-A0A9E4W2Z4-F1
#
_cell.length_a   1.000
_cell.length_b   1.000
_cell.length_c   1.000
_cell.angle_alpha   90.00
_cell.angle_beta   90.00
_cell.angle_gamma   90.00
#
_symmetry.space_group_name_H-M   'P 1'
#
loop_
_entity.id
_entity.type
_entity.pdbx_description
1 polymer ?
#
loop_
_entity_poly.entity_id
_entity_poly.type
_entity_poly.pdbx_seq_one_letter_code
_entity_poly.pdbx_strand_id
1 'polypeptide(L)'
;GLFEQDDMDNWRGVTRSSLTPLARKYSQDLSMGLGRAGRDPDFPGTVAERYTSENNQRNFYIRWEEFMNAEDWSDIPIEAGTADFEGTATLNG
;
A
#
# COMPACT_ATOMS: atom_id res chain seq x y z
N GLY A 1 -21.19 12.14 0.88
CA GLY A 1 -21.08 13.61 0.62
C GLY A 1 -20.80 13.89 -0.85
N LEU A 2 -20.76 15.16 -1.30
CA LEU A 2 -20.62 15.48 -2.74
C LEU A 2 -19.39 14.84 -3.42
N PHE A 3 -18.23 14.83 -2.76
CA PHE A 3 -16.99 14.24 -3.29
C PHE A 3 -17.00 12.71 -3.27
N GLU A 4 -17.52 12.12 -2.21
CA GLU A 4 -17.67 10.68 -2.09
C GLU A 4 -18.56 10.09 -3.20
N GLN A 5 -19.54 10.84 -3.71
CA GLN A 5 -20.42 10.36 -4.78
C GLN A 5 -19.68 10.13 -6.11
N ASP A 6 -18.62 10.88 -6.41
CA ASP A 6 -17.84 10.74 -7.65
C ASP A 6 -16.99 9.46 -7.62
N ASP A 7 -16.37 9.17 -6.48
CA ASP A 7 -15.49 8.01 -6.35
C ASP A 7 -16.24 6.67 -6.29
N MET A 8 -17.48 6.66 -5.79
CA MET A 8 -18.24 5.41 -5.61
C MET A 8 -18.46 4.64 -6.91
N ASP A 9 -18.65 5.33 -8.03
CA ASP A 9 -18.83 4.67 -9.33
C ASP A 9 -17.52 4.08 -9.86
N ASN A 10 -16.38 4.73 -9.59
CA ASN A 10 -15.06 4.19 -9.89
C ASN A 10 -14.80 2.89 -9.11
N TRP A 11 -15.05 2.89 -7.80
CA TRP A 11 -14.88 1.72 -6.94
C TRP A 11 -15.78 0.55 -7.34
N ARG A 12 -17.06 0.84 -7.62
CA ARG A 12 -18.01 -0.18 -8.09
C ARG A 12 -17.61 -0.73 -9.46
N GLY A 13 -17.19 0.15 -10.37
CA GLY A 13 -16.78 -0.19 -11.72
C GLY A 13 -15.60 -1.16 -11.74
N VAL A 14 -14.51 -0.83 -11.04
CA VAL A 14 -13.31 -1.68 -10.99
C VAL A 14 -13.60 -3.02 -10.32
N THR A 15 -14.36 -3.02 -9.21
CA THR A 15 -14.68 -4.25 -8.47
C THR A 15 -15.52 -5.20 -9.32
N ARG A 16 -16.59 -4.70 -9.95
CA ARG A 16 -17.47 -5.54 -10.78
C ARG A 16 -16.76 -6.07 -12.02
N SER A 17 -15.97 -5.23 -12.68
CA SER A 17 -15.24 -5.62 -13.89
C SER A 17 -14.23 -6.74 -13.60
N SER A 18 -13.58 -6.68 -12.44
CA SER A 18 -12.59 -7.67 -11.99
C SER A 18 -13.16 -9.06 -11.67
N LEU A 19 -14.49 -9.22 -11.64
CA LEU A 19 -15.11 -10.52 -11.41
C LEU A 19 -15.11 -11.42 -12.66
N THR A 20 -15.00 -10.85 -13.86
CA THR A 20 -15.15 -11.62 -15.10
C THR A 20 -13.91 -12.47 -15.42
N PRO A 21 -14.06 -13.69 -16.00
CA PRO A 21 -12.92 -14.54 -16.36
C PRO A 21 -11.95 -13.90 -17.36
N LEU A 22 -12.43 -12.99 -18.20
CA LEU A 22 -11.59 -12.27 -19.15
C LEU A 22 -10.77 -11.18 -18.45
N ALA A 23 -11.40 -10.35 -17.61
CA ALA A 23 -10.70 -9.27 -16.92
C ALA A 23 -9.61 -9.80 -15.97
N ARG A 24 -9.85 -10.94 -15.30
CA ARG A 24 -8.86 -11.59 -14.40
C ARG A 24 -7.56 -12.02 -15.09
N LYS A 25 -7.50 -12.04 -16.42
CA LYS A 25 -6.28 -12.36 -17.18
C LYS A 25 -5.34 -11.16 -17.30
N TYR A 26 -5.81 -9.95 -16.98
CA TYR A 26 -5.04 -8.72 -17.09
C TYR A 26 -4.73 -8.18 -15.71
N SER A 27 -3.46 -7.86 -15.48
CA SER A 27 -3.01 -7.20 -14.25
C SER A 27 -3.31 -5.71 -14.30
N GLN A 28 -3.53 -5.11 -13.14
CA GLN A 28 -3.54 -3.65 -12.99
C GLN A 28 -2.11 -3.13 -13.15
N ASP A 29 -1.95 -2.03 -13.88
CA ASP A 29 -0.65 -1.37 -14.02
C ASP A 29 -0.44 -0.36 -12.90
N LEU A 30 0.76 -0.39 -12.29
CA LEU A 30 1.17 0.52 -11.22
C LEU A 30 2.54 1.16 -11.55
N SER A 31 2.76 1.46 -12.82
CA SER A 31 4.03 1.94 -13.35
C SER A 31 4.30 3.44 -13.14
N MET A 32 3.30 4.22 -12.70
CA MET A 32 3.44 5.67 -12.56
C MET A 32 4.50 6.03 -11.52
N GLY A 33 5.52 6.78 -11.95
CA GLY A 33 6.61 7.23 -11.09
C GLY A 33 7.62 6.13 -10.71
N LEU A 34 7.68 5.02 -11.47
CA LEU A 34 8.70 4.00 -11.27
C LEU A 34 10.11 4.58 -11.44
N GLY A 35 11.02 4.23 -10.52
CA GLY A 35 12.39 4.76 -10.49
C GLY A 35 12.52 6.21 -10.01
N ARG A 36 11.42 6.85 -9.59
CA ARG A 36 11.39 8.25 -9.12
C ARG A 36 10.98 8.36 -7.64
N ALA A 37 11.43 7.40 -6.84
CA ALA A 37 11.26 7.43 -5.39
C ALA A 37 12.57 6.99 -4.73
N GLY A 38 12.89 7.58 -3.58
CA GLY A 38 14.14 7.34 -2.89
C GLY A 38 14.15 7.89 -1.48
N ARG A 39 15.32 7.89 -0.85
CA ARG A 39 15.52 8.42 0.49
C ARG A 39 15.48 9.95 0.46
N ASP A 40 14.80 10.52 1.45
CA ASP A 40 14.70 11.96 1.64
C ASP A 40 15.46 12.36 2.93
N PRO A 41 16.12 13.53 2.97
CA PRO A 41 16.83 13.98 4.17
C PRO A 41 15.89 14.36 5.33
N ASP A 42 14.66 14.80 5.03
CA ASP A 42 13.72 15.34 6.01
C ASP A 42 12.65 14.29 6.39
N PHE A 43 12.37 13.33 5.51
CA PHE A 43 11.31 12.35 5.70
C PHE A 43 11.85 10.89 5.74
N PRO A 44 11.36 10.06 6.68
CA PRO A 44 11.75 8.66 6.76
C PRO A 44 11.15 7.82 5.64
N GLY A 45 11.78 6.67 5.37
CA GLY A 45 11.32 5.71 4.37
C GLY A 45 11.63 6.14 2.94
N THR A 46 10.79 5.69 2.01
CA THR A 46 10.91 5.96 0.57
C THR A 46 9.90 7.02 0.16
N VAL A 47 10.39 8.17 -0.31
CA VAL A 47 9.59 9.32 -0.71
C VAL A 47 9.58 9.43 -2.24
N ALA A 48 8.40 9.64 -2.81
CA ALA A 48 8.26 9.89 -4.24
C ALA A 48 8.70 11.32 -4.59
N GLU A 49 9.38 11.49 -5.73
CA GLU A 49 9.80 12.81 -6.25
C GLU A 49 8.59 13.76 -6.47
N ARG A 50 7.41 13.20 -6.73
CA ARG A 50 6.20 13.96 -7.06
C ARG A 50 5.01 13.48 -6.26
N TYR A 51 4.12 14.43 -5.98
CA TYR A 51 2.85 14.19 -5.30
C TYR A 51 1.99 13.13 -6.01
N THR A 52 1.77 13.30 -7.32
CA THR A 52 1.02 12.32 -8.12
C THR A 52 1.95 11.21 -8.58
N SER A 53 1.90 10.06 -7.90
CA SER A 53 2.64 8.85 -8.26
C SER A 53 1.90 7.61 -7.74
N GLU A 54 2.32 6.43 -8.20
CA GLU A 54 1.83 5.14 -7.69
C GLU A 54 2.79 4.50 -6.68
N ASN A 55 3.70 5.29 -6.10
CA ASN A 55 4.67 4.79 -5.14
C ASN A 55 3.99 4.18 -3.90
N ASN A 56 2.97 4.85 -3.37
CA ASN A 56 2.28 4.38 -2.17
C ASN A 56 1.46 3.12 -2.46
N GLN A 57 0.83 3.05 -3.64
CA GLN A 57 0.06 1.90 -4.10
C GLN A 57 0.96 0.67 -4.25
N ARG A 58 2.16 0.82 -4.84
CA ARG A 58 3.13 -0.27 -4.92
C ARG A 58 3.57 -0.74 -3.54
N ASN A 59 3.95 0.17 -2.63
CA ASN A 59 4.34 -0.21 -1.27
C ASN A 59 3.21 -0.89 -0.50
N PHE A 60 1.96 -0.45 -0.69
CA PHE A 60 0.79 -1.10 -0.12
C PHE A 60 0.65 -2.55 -0.60
N TYR A 61 0.72 -2.79 -1.92
CA TYR A 61 0.56 -4.14 -2.45
C TYR A 61 1.75 -5.07 -2.16
N ILE A 62 2.97 -4.54 -2.07
CA ILE A 62 4.14 -5.31 -1.57
C ILE A 62 3.87 -5.76 -0.13
N ARG A 63 3.45 -4.83 0.74
CA ARG A 63 3.15 -5.19 2.13
C ARG A 63 1.97 -6.16 2.22
N TRP A 64 0.92 -5.96 1.43
CA TRP A 64 -0.20 -6.89 1.34
C TRP A 64 0.25 -8.29 0.90
N GLU A 65 1.13 -8.39 -0.10
CA GLU A 65 1.68 -9.67 -0.56
C GLU A 65 2.46 -10.40 0.54
N GLU A 66 3.31 -9.68 1.29
CA GLU A 66 4.04 -10.25 2.44
C GLU A 66 3.08 -10.85 3.47
N PHE A 67 1.99 -10.13 3.79
CA PHE A 67 0.98 -10.62 4.73
C PHE A 67 0.19 -11.82 4.19
N MET A 68 -0.18 -11.81 2.91
CA MET A 68 -0.98 -12.88 2.31
C MET A 68 -0.19 -14.18 2.12
N ASN A 69 1.14 -14.09 2.05
CA ASN A 69 2.03 -15.23 1.88
C ASN A 69 2.67 -15.73 3.19
N ALA A 70 2.48 -15.02 4.31
CA ALA A 70 2.98 -15.45 5.61
C ALA A 70 2.11 -16.56 6.21
N GLU A 71 2.73 -17.55 6.87
CA GLU A 71 2.01 -18.59 7.61
C GLU A 71 1.81 -18.18 9.07
N ASP A 72 2.75 -17.43 9.63
CA ASP A 72 2.73 -16.90 10.98
C ASP A 72 3.21 -15.43 11.05
N TRP A 73 2.87 -14.75 12.14
CA TRP A 73 3.35 -13.38 12.40
C TRP A 73 4.88 -13.25 12.44
N SER A 74 5.58 -14.31 12.84
CA SER A 74 7.03 -14.35 12.85
C SER A 74 7.67 -14.38 11.44
N ASP A 75 6.91 -14.76 10.41
CA ASP A 75 7.37 -14.72 9.01
C ASP A 75 7.30 -13.30 8.42
N ILE A 76 6.54 -12.41 9.06
CA ILE A 76 6.35 -11.06 8.59
C ILE A 76 7.50 -10.21 9.14
N PRO A 77 8.37 -9.64 8.29
CA PRO A 77 9.37 -8.69 8.76
C PRO A 77 8.63 -7.45 9.29
N ILE A 78 8.67 -7.27 10.59
CA ILE A 78 8.22 -6.06 11.27
C ILE A 78 9.51 -5.35 11.68
N GLU A 79 9.77 -4.17 11.12
CA GLU A 79 10.86 -3.34 11.62
C GLU A 79 10.69 -3.14 13.12
N ALA A 80 11.76 -3.38 13.88
CA ALA A 80 11.72 -3.12 15.32
C ALA A 80 11.30 -1.68 15.52
N GLY A 81 10.22 -1.46 16.29
CA GLY A 81 9.69 -0.13 16.51
C GLY A 81 10.79 0.77 17.06
N THR A 82 11.28 1.70 16.25
CA THR A 82 12.29 2.69 16.66
C THR A 82 11.65 3.93 17.28
N ALA A 83 10.33 3.93 17.43
CA ALA A 83 9.60 4.99 18.08
C ALA A 83 9.76 4.86 19.60
N ASP A 84 10.35 5.87 20.23
CA ASP A 84 10.30 6.04 21.67
C ASP A 84 8.85 6.37 22.04
N PHE A 85 8.09 5.36 22.42
CA PHE A 85 6.76 5.57 22.97
C PHE A 85 6.91 6.18 24.36
N GLU A 86 6.54 7.45 24.53
CA GLU A 86 6.44 8.12 25.84
C GLU A 86 5.26 7.58 26.68
N GLY A 87 5.08 6.26 26.75
CA GLY A 87 3.96 5.62 27.41
C GLY A 87 4.22 4.17 27.78
N THR A 88 3.61 3.72 28.88
CA THR A 88 3.72 2.35 29.41
C THR A 88 2.93 1.29 28.62
N ALA A 89 2.44 1.64 27.43
CA ALA A 89 1.67 0.73 26.59
C ALA A 89 2.61 -0.32 25.99
N THR A 90 2.62 -1.50 26.58
CA THR A 90 3.33 -2.67 26.05
C THR A 90 2.38 -3.46 25.16
N LEU A 91 2.83 -3.81 23.95
CA LEU A 91 2.20 -4.84 23.14
C LEU A 91 2.69 -6.18 23.66
N ASN A 92 1.93 -6.78 24.59
CA ASN A 92 2.16 -8.16 24.99
C ASN A 92 1.48 -9.06 23.96
N GLY A 93 2.29 -9.67 23.08
CA GLY A 93 1.91 -10.83 22.27
C GLY A 93 2.02 -12.12 23.05
#